data_AF-A0A1M5IQG8-F1
#
_entry.id   AF-A0A1M5IQG8-F1
#
_cell.length_a   1.000
_cell.length_b   1.000
_cell.length_c   1.000
_cell.angle_alpha   90.00
_cell.angle_beta   90.00
_cell.angle_gamma   90.00
#
_symmetry.space_group_name_H-M   'P 1'
#
loop_
_entity.id
_entity.type
_entity.pdbx_description
1 polymer ?
#
loop_
_entity_poly.entity_id
_entity_poly.type
_entity_poly.pdbx_seq_one_letter_code
_entity_poly.pdbx_strand_id
1 'polypeptide(L)'
;MRWFSVCMPFLLLASPLASQDAQNGEVIFKKCSACHAVGDGAKNKTGPVLTGVVGRAAGSVDGYKYGSGMQQAGANGLIWDEAHLTAYLEDPRAFLRAYLDDPKAKAKMTFKLKDSQDRRDVVAYLAGFSTHEDARVCIMNKAEITYFFVAESAAGERLTQRLAQGDVLCATGGAAGARAVVSVFQDESHLEGCSRLTPMGQTETLVRYVDFDRCEWGSHNS
;
A
#
# COMPACT_ATOMS: atom_id res chain seq x y z
N MET A 1 17.93 57.13 20.57
CA MET A 1 18.56 56.27 19.54
C MET A 1 17.49 55.81 18.56
N ARG A 2 17.69 56.01 17.25
CA ARG A 2 16.81 55.46 16.20
C ARG A 2 17.45 54.17 15.66
N TRP A 3 16.83 53.02 15.93
CA TRP A 3 17.24 51.75 15.32
C TRP A 3 16.57 51.61 13.96
N PHE A 4 17.37 51.64 12.90
CA PHE A 4 16.97 51.18 11.59
C PHE A 4 17.03 49.65 11.58
N SER A 5 15.88 48.98 11.56
CA SER A 5 15.80 47.54 11.26
C SER A 5 15.95 47.34 9.76
N VAL A 6 17.05 46.73 9.34
CA VAL A 6 17.26 46.24 7.98
C VAL A 6 16.59 44.86 7.89
N CYS A 7 15.54 44.75 7.08
CA CYS A 7 14.88 43.48 6.80
C CYS A 7 15.69 42.73 5.73
N MET A 8 16.47 41.74 6.13
CA MET A 8 17.24 40.87 5.25
C MET A 8 16.28 39.84 4.63
N PRO A 9 16.12 39.78 3.30
CA PRO A 9 15.19 38.83 2.68
C PRO A 9 15.73 37.40 2.83
N PHE A 10 14.92 36.57 3.48
CA PHE A 10 15.18 35.14 3.66
C PHE A 10 14.93 34.43 2.33
N LEU A 11 16.00 34.19 1.57
CA LEU A 11 15.96 33.37 0.35
C LEU A 11 15.74 31.90 0.74
N LEU A 12 14.52 31.41 0.49
CA LEU A 12 14.17 30.00 0.59
C LEU A 12 14.86 29.23 -0.55
N LEU A 13 15.98 28.56 -0.23
CA LEU A 13 16.58 27.55 -1.10
C LEU A 13 15.67 26.31 -1.13
N ALA A 14 14.90 26.14 -2.19
CA ALA A 14 14.22 24.89 -2.47
C ALA A 14 15.28 23.82 -2.75
N SER A 15 15.49 22.90 -1.80
CA SER A 15 16.31 21.72 -2.05
C SER A 15 15.62 20.86 -3.11
N PRO A 16 16.34 20.35 -4.12
CA PRO A 16 15.75 19.39 -5.04
C PRO A 16 15.40 18.15 -4.24
N LEU A 17 14.10 17.81 -4.18
CA LEU A 17 13.71 16.46 -3.80
C LEU A 17 14.39 15.53 -4.81
N ALA A 18 15.38 14.76 -4.35
CA ALA A 18 16.03 13.77 -5.19
C ALA A 18 14.96 12.74 -5.61
N SER A 19 14.61 12.76 -6.89
CA SER A 19 13.64 11.85 -7.50
C SER A 19 14.10 10.41 -7.31
N GLN A 20 13.15 9.48 -7.17
CA GLN A 20 13.45 8.05 -7.19
C GLN A 20 13.74 7.62 -8.65
N ASP A 21 14.73 6.74 -8.86
CA ASP A 21 15.10 6.18 -10.16
C ASP A 21 15.00 4.65 -10.16
N ALA A 22 13.94 4.13 -10.78
CA ALA A 22 13.70 2.68 -10.88
C ALA A 22 14.75 1.95 -11.74
N GLN A 23 15.41 2.62 -12.70
CA GLN A 23 16.45 2.01 -13.53
C GLN A 23 17.72 1.79 -12.69
N ASN A 24 18.11 2.79 -11.89
CA ASN A 24 19.16 2.59 -10.90
C ASN A 24 18.74 1.54 -9.86
N GLY A 25 17.46 1.54 -9.45
CA GLY A 25 16.89 0.54 -8.56
C GLY A 25 17.08 -0.90 -9.01
N GLU A 26 16.94 -1.18 -10.30
CA GLU A 26 17.24 -2.49 -10.89
C GLU A 26 18.71 -2.89 -10.69
N VAL A 27 19.64 -1.94 -10.86
CA VAL A 27 21.07 -2.17 -10.62
C VAL A 27 21.32 -2.48 -9.13
N ILE A 28 20.68 -1.73 -8.23
CA ILE A 28 20.78 -1.96 -6.78
C ILE A 28 20.18 -3.31 -6.39
N PHE A 29 19.09 -3.73 -7.04
CA PHE A 29 18.44 -5.01 -6.77
C PHE A 29 19.37 -6.22 -7.00
N LYS A 30 20.44 -6.07 -7.79
CA LYS A 30 21.49 -7.10 -7.91
C LYS A 30 22.14 -7.45 -6.57
N LYS A 31 22.15 -6.52 -5.59
CA LYS A 31 22.59 -6.77 -4.21
C LYS A 31 21.61 -7.66 -3.44
N CYS A 32 20.33 -7.68 -3.85
CA CYS A 32 19.23 -8.43 -3.21
C CYS A 32 18.99 -9.80 -3.86
N SER A 33 19.34 -9.98 -5.13
CA SER A 33 18.98 -11.14 -5.97
C SER A 33 19.58 -12.47 -5.52
N ALA A 34 20.65 -12.44 -4.70
CA ALA A 34 21.22 -13.63 -4.08
C ALA A 34 20.23 -14.29 -3.09
N CYS A 35 19.42 -13.48 -2.41
CA CYS A 35 18.46 -13.96 -1.42
C CYS A 35 17.02 -13.88 -1.90
N HIS A 36 16.71 -13.01 -2.87
CA HIS A 36 15.35 -12.72 -3.29
C HIS A 36 15.14 -12.93 -4.79
N ALA A 37 13.88 -12.95 -5.20
CA ALA A 37 13.45 -12.97 -6.59
C ALA A 37 12.23 -12.07 -6.77
N VAL A 38 12.08 -11.51 -7.97
CA VAL A 38 10.93 -10.70 -8.42
C VAL A 38 10.53 -11.14 -9.83
N GLY A 39 9.32 -10.78 -10.26
CA GLY A 39 8.78 -11.09 -11.57
C GLY A 39 7.98 -12.40 -11.64
N ASP A 40 7.55 -12.72 -12.84
CA ASP A 40 6.68 -13.86 -13.11
C ASP A 40 7.39 -15.18 -12.80
N GLY A 41 6.68 -16.06 -12.08
CA GLY A 41 7.21 -17.37 -11.67
C GLY A 41 8.32 -17.31 -10.62
N ALA A 42 8.58 -16.14 -10.01
CA ALA A 42 9.54 -16.00 -8.93
C ALA A 42 9.18 -16.89 -7.72
N LYS A 43 10.19 -17.51 -7.12
CA LYS A 43 10.04 -18.43 -5.98
C LYS A 43 10.82 -17.94 -4.77
N ASN A 44 10.38 -18.39 -3.59
CA ASN A 44 11.12 -18.22 -2.34
C ASN A 44 12.53 -18.82 -2.46
N LYS A 45 13.53 -18.11 -1.93
CA LYS A 45 14.93 -18.54 -1.83
C LYS A 45 15.36 -18.45 -0.35
N THR A 46 16.58 -17.99 -0.08
CA THR A 46 17.04 -17.60 1.27
C THR A 46 16.13 -16.56 1.90
N GLY A 47 15.58 -15.66 1.11
CA GLY A 47 14.52 -14.71 1.45
C GLY A 47 13.21 -14.99 0.70
N PRO A 48 12.08 -14.39 1.13
CA PRO A 48 10.81 -14.53 0.44
C PRO A 48 10.83 -13.86 -0.94
N VAL A 49 9.90 -14.25 -1.82
CA VAL A 49 9.64 -13.53 -3.07
C VAL A 49 9.24 -12.07 -2.80
N LEU A 50 9.73 -11.14 -3.63
CA LEU A 50 9.47 -9.70 -3.49
C LEU A 50 8.51 -9.14 -4.55
N THR A 51 8.04 -9.96 -5.49
CA THR A 51 6.88 -9.61 -6.34
C THR A 51 5.70 -9.24 -5.44
N GLY A 52 5.04 -8.10 -5.70
CA GLY A 52 3.95 -7.60 -4.89
C GLY A 52 4.35 -7.28 -3.45
N VAL A 53 5.58 -6.83 -3.19
CA VAL A 53 5.99 -6.49 -1.82
C VAL A 53 5.43 -5.13 -1.38
N VAL A 54 5.31 -4.15 -2.28
CA VAL A 54 4.76 -2.84 -1.94
C VAL A 54 3.26 -2.99 -1.74
N GLY A 55 2.77 -2.51 -0.59
CA GLY A 55 1.40 -2.72 -0.13
C GLY A 55 1.16 -4.08 0.52
N ARG A 56 2.14 -4.98 0.65
CA ARG A 56 1.87 -6.29 1.26
C ARG A 56 2.06 -6.29 2.78
N ALA A 57 1.21 -7.00 3.49
CA ALA A 57 1.40 -7.26 4.93
C ALA A 57 2.75 -7.95 5.19
N ALA A 58 3.47 -7.54 6.23
CA ALA A 58 4.75 -8.17 6.57
C ALA A 58 4.57 -9.63 6.98
N GLY A 59 5.54 -10.49 6.65
CA GLY A 59 5.52 -11.88 7.08
C GLY A 59 4.44 -12.78 6.43
N SER A 60 3.86 -12.37 5.30
CA SER A 60 2.66 -12.99 4.70
C SER A 60 2.89 -13.88 3.48
N VAL A 61 4.13 -14.01 2.97
CA VAL A 61 4.38 -14.85 1.78
C VAL A 61 4.21 -16.32 2.13
N ASP A 62 3.28 -16.97 1.43
CA ASP A 62 3.01 -18.39 1.59
C ASP A 62 4.23 -19.27 1.31
N GLY A 63 4.35 -20.33 2.10
CA GLY A 63 5.45 -21.29 2.00
C GLY A 63 6.82 -20.78 2.44
N TYR A 64 6.96 -19.52 2.88
CA TYR A 64 8.22 -19.00 3.41
C TYR A 64 8.25 -19.03 4.95
N LYS A 65 9.34 -19.54 5.53
CA LYS A 65 9.52 -19.62 6.99
C LYS A 65 10.13 -18.34 7.56
N TYR A 66 9.28 -17.38 7.90
CA TYR A 66 9.68 -16.12 8.54
C TYR A 66 10.33 -16.31 9.93
N GLY A 67 11.02 -15.28 10.40
CA GLY A 67 11.46 -15.19 11.81
C GLY A 67 10.34 -14.60 12.67
N SER A 68 10.34 -14.93 13.96
CA SER A 68 9.29 -14.51 14.90
C SER A 68 9.05 -13.00 14.91
N GLY A 69 10.11 -12.18 14.86
CA GLY A 69 9.97 -10.73 14.81
C GLY A 69 9.21 -10.23 13.57
N MET A 70 9.46 -10.82 12.40
CA MET A 70 8.74 -10.42 11.19
C MET A 70 7.27 -10.87 11.21
N GLN A 71 6.99 -12.07 11.74
CA GLN A 71 5.62 -12.57 11.89
C GLN A 71 4.81 -11.70 12.86
N GLN A 72 5.42 -11.33 13.99
CA GLN A 72 4.79 -10.46 14.97
C GLN A 72 4.55 -9.05 14.41
N ALA A 73 5.49 -8.50 13.65
CA ALA A 73 5.30 -7.19 13.02
C ALA A 73 4.12 -7.20 12.05
N GLY A 74 4.00 -8.24 11.22
CA GLY A 74 2.82 -8.44 10.36
C GLY A 74 1.52 -8.56 11.15
N ALA A 75 1.51 -9.36 12.22
CA ALA A 75 0.34 -9.51 13.10
C ALA A 75 -0.06 -8.20 13.80
N ASN A 76 0.90 -7.32 14.07
CA ASN A 76 0.69 -5.97 14.61
C ASN A 76 0.32 -4.94 13.53
N GLY A 77 0.12 -5.36 12.28
CA GLY A 77 -0.36 -4.50 11.20
C GLY A 77 0.74 -3.84 10.38
N LEU A 78 1.98 -4.34 10.39
CA LEU A 78 3.03 -3.79 9.53
C LEU A 78 2.71 -4.05 8.06
N ILE A 79 2.63 -2.97 7.30
CA ILE A 79 2.40 -2.95 5.86
C ILE A 79 3.65 -2.40 5.18
N TRP A 80 4.10 -3.07 4.11
CA TRP A 80 5.22 -2.63 3.33
C TRP A 80 4.85 -1.51 2.35
N ASP A 81 4.69 -0.29 2.85
CA ASP A 81 4.74 0.89 1.98
C ASP A 81 6.19 1.30 1.68
N GLU A 82 6.37 2.31 0.82
CA GLU A 82 7.70 2.80 0.43
C GLU A 82 8.52 3.32 1.62
N ALA A 83 7.87 3.95 2.59
CA ALA A 83 8.53 4.53 3.76
C ALA A 83 9.04 3.45 4.71
N HIS A 84 8.20 2.47 5.02
CA HIS A 84 8.56 1.31 5.84
C HIS A 84 9.64 0.47 5.17
N LEU A 85 9.56 0.22 3.87
CA LEU A 85 10.62 -0.49 3.13
C LEU A 85 11.94 0.27 3.17
N THR A 86 11.90 1.59 2.91
CA THR A 86 13.09 2.44 2.96
C THR A 86 13.72 2.47 4.35
N ALA A 87 12.91 2.53 5.42
CA ALA A 87 13.42 2.49 6.79
C ALA A 87 13.98 1.10 7.16
N TYR A 88 13.29 0.03 6.78
CA TYR A 88 13.70 -1.35 7.05
C TYR A 88 15.03 -1.69 6.37
N LEU A 89 15.25 -1.25 5.14
CA LEU A 89 16.47 -1.54 4.38
C LEU A 89 17.73 -0.90 4.99
N GLU A 90 17.61 0.17 5.79
CA GLU A 90 18.76 0.80 6.44
C GLU A 90 19.34 -0.07 7.56
N ASP A 91 18.46 -0.64 8.38
CA ASP A 91 18.80 -1.58 9.44
C ASP A 91 17.57 -2.44 9.83
N PRO A 92 17.43 -3.64 9.24
CA PRO A 92 16.29 -4.52 9.47
C PRO A 92 16.06 -4.86 10.94
N ARG A 93 17.15 -5.01 11.70
CA ARG A 93 17.10 -5.37 13.12
C ARG A 93 16.65 -4.18 13.94
N ALA A 94 17.20 -2.99 13.69
CA ALA A 94 16.79 -1.79 14.41
C ALA A 94 15.31 -1.44 14.12
N PHE A 95 14.91 -1.54 12.85
CA PHE A 95 13.53 -1.30 12.43
C PHE A 95 12.54 -2.21 13.18
N LEU A 96 12.74 -3.53 13.18
CA LEU A 96 11.80 -4.45 13.83
C LEU A 96 11.74 -4.22 15.35
N ARG A 97 12.85 -3.89 15.99
CA ARG A 97 12.88 -3.58 17.43
C ARG A 97 12.07 -2.33 17.76
N ALA A 98 12.23 -1.29 16.94
CA ALA A 98 11.49 -0.05 17.12
C ALA A 98 9.99 -0.25 16.84
N TYR A 99 9.64 -0.91 15.73
CA TYR A 99 8.25 -1.15 15.35
C TYR A 99 7.49 -1.99 16.37
N LEU A 100 8.15 -2.99 16.96
CA LEU A 100 7.55 -3.90 17.94
C LEU A 100 7.67 -3.41 19.40
N ASP A 101 8.42 -2.34 19.65
CA ASP A 101 8.88 -1.97 20.99
C ASP A 101 9.50 -3.16 21.76
N ASP A 102 10.29 -3.98 21.05
CA ASP A 102 10.95 -5.16 21.61
C ASP A 102 12.46 -5.16 21.28
N PRO A 103 13.35 -4.89 22.25
CA PRO A 103 14.79 -4.89 22.02
C PRO A 103 15.37 -6.27 21.66
N LYS A 104 14.61 -7.35 21.90
CA LYS A 104 14.99 -8.73 21.58
C LYS A 104 14.50 -9.19 20.21
N ALA A 105 13.69 -8.38 19.51
CA ALA A 105 13.22 -8.70 18.17
C ALA A 105 14.39 -9.01 17.22
N LYS A 106 14.24 -10.07 16.42
CA LYS A 106 15.26 -10.58 15.50
C LYS A 106 14.79 -10.47 14.05
N ALA A 107 15.59 -9.82 13.22
CA ALA A 107 15.50 -9.92 11.77
C ALA A 107 16.36 -11.10 11.29
N LYS A 108 15.84 -11.92 10.37
CA LYS A 108 16.64 -12.95 9.67
C LYS A 108 17.52 -12.33 8.57
N MET A 109 17.08 -11.22 7.98
CA MET A 109 17.87 -10.47 7.01
C MET A 109 18.96 -9.67 7.74
N THR A 110 20.22 -9.93 7.39
CA THR A 110 21.39 -9.25 7.98
C THR A 110 21.95 -8.15 7.08
N PHE A 111 21.56 -8.12 5.81
CA PHE A 111 21.96 -7.12 4.84
C PHE A 111 21.42 -5.73 5.23
N LYS A 112 22.22 -4.70 4.99
CA LYS A 112 21.87 -3.29 5.21
C LYS A 112 22.26 -2.48 3.99
N LEU A 113 21.39 -1.58 3.57
CA LEU A 113 21.62 -0.66 2.46
C LEU A 113 21.72 0.76 3.04
N LYS A 114 22.95 1.25 3.25
CA LYS A 114 23.19 2.50 4.00
C LYS A 114 22.92 3.78 3.20
N ASP A 115 23.13 3.74 1.90
CA ASP A 115 22.83 4.88 1.06
C ASP A 115 21.31 5.09 0.97
N SER A 116 20.85 6.32 1.24
CA SER A 116 19.42 6.62 1.27
C SER A 116 18.79 6.68 -0.12
N GLN A 117 19.55 7.08 -1.14
CA GLN A 117 19.09 7.12 -2.51
C GLN A 117 18.97 5.70 -3.07
N ASP A 118 19.98 4.84 -2.85
CA ASP A 118 19.92 3.42 -3.23
C ASP A 118 18.66 2.75 -2.65
N ARG A 119 18.27 3.07 -1.41
CA ARG A 119 17.06 2.54 -0.78
C ARG A 119 15.79 3.01 -1.49
N ARG A 120 15.69 4.31 -1.80
CA ARG A 120 14.54 4.86 -2.55
C ARG A 120 14.43 4.25 -3.94
N ASP A 121 15.55 4.15 -4.64
CA ASP A 121 15.61 3.64 -6.01
C ASP A 121 15.23 2.15 -6.08
N VAL A 122 15.75 1.31 -5.18
CA VAL A 122 15.38 -0.11 -5.17
C VAL A 122 13.91 -0.31 -4.76
N VAL A 123 13.36 0.55 -3.91
CA VAL A 123 11.93 0.52 -3.55
C VAL A 123 11.09 0.93 -4.76
N ALA A 124 11.47 1.95 -5.52
CA ALA A 124 10.82 2.32 -6.78
C ALA A 124 10.83 1.16 -7.79
N TYR A 125 11.96 0.46 -7.92
CA TYR A 125 12.06 -0.73 -8.76
C TYR A 125 11.10 -1.84 -8.29
N LEU A 126 11.04 -2.11 -6.98
CA LEU A 126 10.13 -3.11 -6.40
C LEU A 126 8.65 -2.74 -6.55
N ALA A 127 8.32 -1.44 -6.54
CA ALA A 127 6.98 -0.96 -6.80
C ALA A 127 6.51 -1.34 -8.21
N GLY A 128 7.41 -1.38 -9.20
CA GLY A 128 7.11 -1.86 -10.55
C GLY A 128 6.71 -3.34 -10.66
N PHE A 129 6.98 -4.15 -9.62
CA PHE A 129 6.53 -5.54 -9.51
C PHE A 129 5.35 -5.71 -8.58
N SER A 130 4.76 -4.61 -8.11
CA SER A 130 3.58 -4.62 -7.27
C SER A 130 2.43 -4.07 -8.11
N THR A 131 1.34 -4.83 -8.23
CA THR A 131 0.19 -4.30 -8.94
C THR A 131 -0.47 -3.25 -8.06
N HIS A 132 -0.87 -2.11 -8.62
CA HIS A 132 -1.73 -1.17 -7.92
C HIS A 132 -3.10 -1.80 -7.57
N GLU A 133 -3.39 -3.00 -8.08
CA GLU A 133 -4.59 -3.75 -7.73
C GLU A 133 -4.58 -4.18 -6.27
N ASP A 134 -3.46 -4.73 -5.79
CA ASP A 134 -3.31 -5.18 -4.41
C ASP A 134 -3.40 -4.02 -3.38
N ALA A 135 -3.08 -2.81 -3.83
CA ALA A 135 -3.08 -1.58 -3.05
C ALA A 135 -4.29 -0.67 -3.35
N ARG A 136 -5.35 -1.20 -3.96
CA ARG A 136 -6.63 -0.49 -4.13
C ARG A 136 -7.82 -1.34 -3.71
N VAL A 137 -8.89 -0.68 -3.29
CA VAL A 137 -10.23 -1.27 -3.17
C VAL A 137 -11.09 -0.65 -4.25
N CYS A 138 -11.87 -1.46 -4.96
CA CYS A 138 -12.72 -0.96 -6.03
C CYS A 138 -14.19 -1.37 -5.83
N ILE A 139 -15.09 -0.58 -6.40
CA ILE A 139 -16.51 -0.91 -6.53
C ILE A 139 -16.98 -0.61 -7.95
N MET A 140 -17.67 -1.58 -8.55
CA MET A 140 -18.23 -1.50 -9.90
C MET A 140 -19.75 -1.48 -9.84
N ASN A 141 -20.37 -0.67 -10.70
CA ASN A 141 -21.80 -0.71 -10.91
C ASN A 141 -22.16 -1.64 -12.08
N LYS A 142 -22.82 -2.78 -11.82
CA LYS A 142 -23.44 -3.60 -12.87
C LYS A 142 -24.95 -3.39 -12.99
N ALA A 143 -25.56 -2.65 -12.06
CA ALA A 143 -26.95 -2.27 -12.19
C ALA A 143 -27.13 -1.31 -13.38
N GLU A 144 -28.31 -1.36 -14.01
CA GLU A 144 -28.65 -0.49 -15.14
C GLU A 144 -28.85 0.98 -14.72
N ILE A 145 -28.96 1.24 -13.42
CA ILE A 145 -29.24 2.55 -12.84
C ILE A 145 -27.95 3.18 -12.31
N THR A 146 -27.78 4.47 -12.58
CA THR A 146 -26.67 5.27 -12.05
C THR A 146 -26.91 5.62 -10.58
N TYR A 147 -26.05 5.11 -9.70
CA TYR A 147 -26.07 5.37 -8.26
C TYR A 147 -24.85 6.19 -7.82
N PHE A 148 -24.85 6.63 -6.56
CA PHE A 148 -23.72 7.32 -5.94
C PHE A 148 -22.88 6.33 -5.14
N PHE A 149 -21.59 6.24 -5.43
CA PHE A 149 -20.68 5.26 -4.87
C PHE A 149 -19.59 5.94 -4.04
N VAL A 150 -19.12 5.19 -3.06
CA VAL A 150 -18.01 5.57 -2.19
C VAL A 150 -17.02 4.40 -2.11
N ALA A 151 -15.75 4.67 -2.31
CA ALA A 151 -14.66 3.75 -2.01
C ALA A 151 -13.75 4.37 -0.93
N GLU A 152 -13.55 3.64 0.16
CA GLU A 152 -12.68 4.03 1.27
C GLU A 152 -11.58 3.01 1.46
N SER A 153 -10.34 3.42 1.20
CA SER A 153 -9.17 2.57 1.34
C SER A 153 -8.78 2.39 2.81
N ALA A 154 -7.98 1.35 3.10
CA ALA A 154 -7.49 1.10 4.45
C ALA A 154 -6.52 2.19 4.95
N ALA A 155 -5.96 3.02 4.06
CA ALA A 155 -5.17 4.20 4.42
C ALA A 155 -6.00 5.47 4.62
N GLY A 156 -7.33 5.40 4.50
CA GLY A 156 -8.24 6.52 4.72
C GLY A 156 -8.46 7.41 3.50
N GLU A 157 -8.02 7.00 2.30
CA GLU A 157 -8.46 7.68 1.07
C GLU A 157 -9.94 7.38 0.86
N ARG A 158 -10.76 8.43 0.74
CA ARG A 158 -12.19 8.34 0.44
C ARG A 158 -12.48 9.02 -0.88
N LEU A 159 -12.92 8.25 -1.86
CA LEU A 159 -13.37 8.76 -3.16
C LEU A 159 -14.87 8.54 -3.31
N THR A 160 -15.52 9.47 -4.01
CA THR A 160 -16.96 9.44 -4.26
C THR A 160 -17.28 9.78 -5.70
N GLN A 161 -18.20 9.06 -6.33
CA GLN A 161 -18.57 9.31 -7.72
C GLN A 161 -19.95 8.72 -8.04
N ARG A 162 -20.67 9.34 -8.99
CA ARG A 162 -21.81 8.69 -9.64
C ARG A 162 -21.31 7.74 -10.72
N LEU A 163 -21.65 6.46 -10.62
CA LEU A 163 -21.20 5.43 -11.56
C LEU A 163 -22.39 4.97 -12.41
N ALA A 164 -22.29 5.12 -13.73
CA ALA A 164 -23.21 4.48 -14.67
C ALA A 164 -22.92 2.97 -14.75
N GLN A 165 -23.77 2.22 -15.46
CA GLN A 165 -23.55 0.80 -15.66
C GLN A 165 -22.18 0.55 -16.34
N GLY A 166 -21.35 -0.29 -15.72
CA GLY A 166 -20.01 -0.65 -16.17
C GLY A 166 -18.89 0.22 -15.57
N ASP A 167 -19.21 1.34 -14.95
CA ASP A 167 -18.21 2.22 -14.35
C ASP A 167 -17.65 1.63 -13.04
N VAL A 168 -16.40 1.97 -12.74
CA VAL A 168 -15.66 1.50 -11.57
C VAL A 168 -15.04 2.70 -10.82
N LEU A 169 -15.13 2.67 -9.50
CA LEU A 169 -14.45 3.60 -8.60
C LEU A 169 -13.43 2.83 -7.76
N CYS A 170 -12.18 3.31 -7.69
CA CYS A 170 -11.11 2.67 -6.92
C CYS A 170 -10.42 3.66 -6.00
N ALA A 171 -10.40 3.38 -4.70
CA ALA A 171 -9.56 4.09 -3.73
C ALA A 171 -8.28 3.29 -3.46
N THR A 172 -7.17 3.99 -3.38
CA THR A 172 -5.82 3.46 -3.22
C THR A 172 -5.30 3.66 -1.80
N GLY A 173 -4.28 2.89 -1.44
CA GLY A 173 -3.56 3.05 -0.18
C GLY A 173 -4.04 2.09 0.90
N GLY A 174 -3.07 1.53 1.62
CA GLY A 174 -3.30 0.46 2.57
C GLY A 174 -2.87 -0.89 1.99
N ALA A 175 -2.79 -1.89 2.86
CA ALA A 175 -2.19 -3.16 2.49
C ALA A 175 -3.14 -4.08 1.78
N ALA A 176 -2.64 -4.93 0.88
CA ALA A 176 -3.33 -6.11 0.42
C ALA A 176 -3.95 -6.88 1.60
N GLY A 177 -5.26 -7.13 1.51
CA GLY A 177 -6.02 -7.81 2.56
C GLY A 177 -6.45 -6.94 3.74
N ALA A 178 -5.96 -5.70 3.87
CA ALA A 178 -6.41 -4.77 4.91
C ALA A 178 -7.89 -4.41 4.71
N ARG A 179 -8.57 -4.09 5.81
CA ARG A 179 -10.01 -3.81 5.80
C ARG A 179 -10.27 -2.45 5.17
N ALA A 180 -10.93 -2.45 4.03
CA ALA A 180 -11.45 -1.27 3.35
C ALA A 180 -12.99 -1.33 3.31
N VAL A 181 -13.62 -0.24 2.90
CA VAL A 181 -15.08 -0.15 2.82
C VAL A 181 -15.49 0.37 1.46
N VAL A 182 -16.48 -0.26 0.85
CA VAL A 182 -17.16 0.31 -0.31
C VAL A 182 -18.63 0.45 -0.01
N SER A 183 -19.25 1.51 -0.52
CA SER A 183 -20.65 1.82 -0.28
C SER A 183 -21.35 2.32 -1.54
N VAL A 184 -22.66 2.11 -1.58
CA VAL A 184 -23.55 2.67 -2.61
C VAL A 184 -24.79 3.29 -1.98
N PHE A 185 -25.23 4.41 -2.56
CA PHE A 185 -26.38 5.21 -2.18
C PHE A 185 -27.19 5.57 -3.41
N GLN A 186 -28.49 5.83 -3.25
CA GLN A 186 -29.33 6.25 -4.38
C GLN A 186 -28.84 7.57 -5.00
N ASP A 187 -28.43 8.51 -4.15
CA ASP A 187 -27.79 9.77 -4.51
C ASP A 187 -26.92 10.29 -3.36
N GLU A 188 -26.29 11.45 -3.55
CA GLU A 188 -25.36 12.08 -2.60
C GLU A 188 -26.03 12.57 -1.31
N SER A 189 -27.34 12.80 -1.33
CA SER A 189 -28.10 13.31 -0.17
C SER A 189 -28.60 12.19 0.75
N HIS A 190 -28.56 10.94 0.30
CA HIS A 190 -28.99 9.80 1.09
C HIS A 190 -27.96 9.41 2.15
N LEU A 191 -28.39 9.40 3.41
CA LEU A 191 -27.59 8.95 4.55
C LEU A 191 -27.60 7.42 4.70
N GLU A 192 -28.54 6.76 4.05
CA GLU A 192 -28.81 5.33 4.13
C GLU A 192 -28.47 4.67 2.79
N GLY A 193 -27.62 3.67 2.83
CA GLY A 193 -27.11 2.96 1.65
C GLY A 193 -26.79 1.51 1.96
N CYS A 194 -26.02 0.87 1.07
CA CYS A 194 -25.45 -0.44 1.33
C CYS A 194 -23.93 -0.29 1.43
N SER A 195 -23.33 -0.89 2.46
CA SER A 195 -21.88 -0.88 2.66
C SER A 195 -21.35 -2.30 2.79
N ARG A 196 -20.13 -2.54 2.31
CA ARG A 196 -19.45 -3.83 2.42
C ARG A 196 -18.02 -3.64 2.90
N LEU A 197 -17.60 -4.49 3.83
CA LEU A 197 -16.20 -4.63 4.18
C LEU A 197 -15.53 -5.43 3.08
N THR A 198 -14.55 -4.82 2.43
CA THR A 198 -13.87 -5.39 1.28
C THR A 198 -12.37 -5.33 1.55
N PRO A 199 -11.66 -6.47 1.47
CA PRO A 199 -10.21 -6.45 1.55
C PRO A 199 -9.61 -5.62 0.41
N MET A 200 -8.60 -4.80 0.69
CA MET A 200 -7.75 -4.21 -0.35
C MET A 200 -7.22 -5.32 -1.27
N GLY A 201 -7.11 -5.04 -2.56
CA GLY A 201 -6.88 -6.05 -3.59
C GLY A 201 -8.15 -6.56 -4.25
N GLN A 202 -9.33 -6.20 -3.74
CA GLN A 202 -10.61 -6.70 -4.26
C GLN A 202 -11.47 -5.61 -4.87
N THR A 203 -12.29 -6.05 -5.84
CA THR A 203 -13.37 -5.28 -6.44
C THR A 203 -14.70 -5.86 -6.02
N GLU A 204 -15.56 -5.04 -5.43
CA GLU A 204 -16.97 -5.37 -5.26
C GLU A 204 -17.77 -5.00 -6.49
N THR A 205 -18.88 -5.70 -6.70
CA THR A 205 -19.78 -5.41 -7.80
C THR A 205 -21.20 -5.28 -7.27
N LEU A 206 -21.81 -4.11 -7.46
CA LEU A 206 -23.25 -3.97 -7.25
C LEU A 206 -23.99 -4.54 -8.46
N VAL A 207 -24.79 -5.59 -8.27
CA VAL A 207 -25.66 -6.14 -9.31
C VAL A 207 -27.02 -5.46 -9.30
N ARG A 208 -27.59 -5.24 -8.12
CA ARG A 208 -28.89 -4.60 -7.95
C ARG A 208 -28.96 -3.86 -6.62
N TYR A 209 -29.48 -2.65 -6.64
CA TYR A 209 -29.86 -1.89 -5.43
C TYR A 209 -31.37 -2.05 -5.24
N VAL A 210 -31.82 -2.57 -4.09
CA VAL A 210 -33.26 -2.71 -3.81
C VAL A 210 -33.73 -1.62 -2.87
N ASP A 211 -33.23 -1.60 -1.64
CA ASP A 211 -33.44 -0.55 -0.64
C ASP A 211 -32.33 -0.62 0.43
N PHE A 212 -32.46 0.16 1.50
CA PHE A 212 -31.48 0.24 2.59
C PHE A 212 -31.05 -1.16 3.08
N ASP A 213 -29.74 -1.40 3.08
CA ASP A 213 -29.10 -2.65 3.47
C ASP A 213 -29.54 -3.91 2.67
N ARG A 214 -30.25 -3.73 1.54
CA ARG A 214 -30.71 -4.80 0.66
C ARG A 214 -30.16 -4.64 -0.76
N CYS A 215 -28.84 -4.67 -0.86
CA CYS A 215 -28.16 -4.74 -2.15
C CYS A 215 -27.80 -6.18 -2.52
N GLU A 216 -27.93 -6.50 -3.80
CA GLU A 216 -27.38 -7.71 -4.37
C GLU A 216 -25.98 -7.43 -4.89
N TRP A 217 -25.02 -8.09 -4.28
CA TRP A 217 -23.61 -7.99 -4.63
C TRP A 217 -23.20 -9.19 -5.49
N GLY A 218 -22.36 -8.95 -6.48
CA GLY A 218 -21.71 -10.01 -7.23
C GLY A 218 -20.75 -10.81 -6.36
N SER A 219 -20.55 -12.08 -6.69
CA SER A 219 -19.43 -12.85 -6.15
C SER A 219 -18.11 -12.26 -6.65
N HIS A 220 -17.08 -12.22 -5.79
CA HIS A 220 -15.73 -11.84 -6.17
C HIS A 220 -15.26 -12.79 -7.28
N ASN A 221 -15.25 -12.33 -8.53
CA ASN A 221 -14.52 -13.03 -9.57
C ASN A 221 -13.08 -12.52 -9.51
N SER A 222 -12.23 -13.35 -8.90
CA SER A 222 -10.78 -13.35 -9.03
C SER A 222 -10.34 -13.34 -10.48
#